data_AF-A0A7V5Y4U1-F1
#
_entry.id   AF-A0A7V5Y4U1-F1
#
_cell.length_a   1.000
_cell.length_b   1.000
_cell.length_c   1.000
_cell.angle_alpha   90.00
_cell.angle_beta   90.00
_cell.angle_gamma   90.00
#
_symmetry.space_group_name_H-M   'P 1'
#
loop_
_entity.id
_entity.type
_entity.pdbx_description
1 polymer ?
#
loop_
_entity_poly.entity_id
_entity_poly.type
_entity_poly.pdbx_seq_one_letter_code
_entity_poly.pdbx_strand_id
1 'polypeptide(L)'
;MPSHNQRLSRWIQEGRRALPLLEAWRDALVRRDLDAIDALHIRLQPTLHRLERLRSELADSSEMSDSTTLQQALEVARAIDEIIQSAYDIILNELDYTHALIAMLTRAAEPEHYAPLNAPRAASTLLNMEV
;
A
#
# COMPACT_ATOMS: atom_id res chain seq x y z
N MET A 1 19.27 24.96 -22.78
CA MET A 1 18.15 24.30 -22.10
C MET A 1 17.68 23.15 -22.98
N PRO A 2 17.41 21.94 -22.44
CA PRO A 2 16.90 20.83 -23.24
C PRO A 2 15.51 21.16 -23.81
N SER A 3 15.27 20.76 -25.06
CA SER A 3 13.96 20.97 -25.69
C SER A 3 12.84 20.21 -24.97
N HIS A 4 11.58 20.60 -25.16
CA HIS A 4 10.44 19.89 -24.56
C HIS A 4 10.45 18.39 -24.91
N ASN A 5 10.67 18.03 -26.18
CA ASN A 5 10.76 16.64 -26.62
C ASN A 5 11.91 15.87 -25.94
N GLN A 6 13.04 16.52 -25.65
CA GLN A 6 14.15 15.90 -24.92
C GLN A 6 13.79 15.64 -23.45
N ARG A 7 13.08 16.57 -22.80
CA ARG A 7 12.57 16.39 -21.43
C ARG A 7 11.55 15.26 -21.38
N LEU A 8 10.62 15.21 -22.34
CA LEU A 8 9.60 14.17 -22.41
C LEU A 8 10.20 12.78 -22.66
N SER A 9 11.17 12.69 -23.58
CA SER A 9 11.91 11.45 -23.82
C SER A 9 12.66 10.94 -22.59
N ARG A 10 13.25 11.85 -21.79
CA ARG A 10 13.90 11.49 -20.52
C ARG A 10 12.89 11.01 -19.48
N TRP A 11 11.73 11.65 -19.41
CA TRP A 11 10.65 11.22 -18.52
C TRP A 11 10.17 9.80 -18.87
N ILE A 12 9.97 9.51 -20.16
CA ILE A 12 9.63 8.16 -20.66
C ILE A 12 10.70 7.15 -20.26
N GLN A 13 11.98 7.50 -20.45
CA GLN A 13 13.09 6.60 -20.11
C GLN A 13 13.15 6.29 -18.62
N GLU A 14 13.00 7.30 -17.76
CA GLU A 14 12.97 7.10 -16.31
C GLU A 14 11.72 6.33 -15.88
N GLY A 15 10.56 6.56 -16.50
CA GLY A 15 9.34 5.82 -16.22
C GLY A 15 9.48 4.34 -16.56
N ARG A 16 10.05 4.02 -17.73
CA ARG A 16 10.36 2.62 -18.11
C ARG A 16 11.35 1.94 -17.17
N ARG A 17 12.28 2.70 -16.56
CA ARG A 17 13.19 2.17 -15.53
C ARG A 17 12.49 1.94 -14.19
N ALA A 18 11.50 2.78 -13.86
CA ALA A 18 10.73 2.68 -12.62
C ALA A 18 9.75 1.51 -12.64
N LEU A 19 9.10 1.24 -13.78
CA LEU A 19 8.06 0.21 -13.92
C LEU A 19 8.44 -1.15 -13.31
N PRO A 20 9.55 -1.83 -13.68
CA PRO A 20 9.86 -3.13 -13.10
C PRO A 20 10.15 -3.07 -11.59
N LEU A 21 10.65 -1.94 -11.09
CA LEU A 21 10.86 -1.73 -9.66
C LEU A 21 9.53 -1.52 -8.91
N LEU A 22 8.60 -0.79 -9.52
CA LEU A 22 7.25 -0.57 -8.99
C LEU A 22 6.45 -1.88 -8.97
N GLU A 23 6.54 -2.68 -10.03
CA GLU A 23 5.93 -4.02 -10.08
C GLU A 23 6.49 -4.93 -9.00
N ALA A 24 7.83 -5.01 -8.86
CA ALA A 24 8.46 -5.81 -7.82
C ALA A 24 8.08 -5.34 -6.41
N TRP A 25 7.93 -4.01 -6.22
CA TRP A 25 7.51 -3.42 -4.96
C TRP A 25 6.05 -3.77 -4.63
N ARG A 26 5.14 -3.65 -5.61
CA ARG A 26 3.76 -4.12 -5.47
C ARG A 26 3.70 -5.60 -5.15
N ASP A 27 4.50 -6.43 -5.82
CA ASP A 27 4.51 -7.87 -5.56
C ASP A 27 5.04 -8.20 -4.16
N ALA A 28 5.96 -7.38 -3.62
CA ALA A 28 6.40 -7.48 -2.22
C ALA A 28 5.26 -7.12 -1.24
N LEU A 29 4.41 -6.14 -1.56
CA LEU A 29 3.18 -5.85 -0.80
C LEU A 29 2.25 -7.06 -0.76
N VAL A 30 2.00 -7.71 -1.91
CA VAL A 30 1.16 -8.92 -1.97
C VAL A 30 1.71 -10.04 -1.07
N ARG A 31 3.03 -10.22 -1.04
CA ARG A 31 3.70 -11.22 -0.21
C ARG A 31 3.85 -10.83 1.26
N ARG A 32 3.51 -9.58 1.63
CA ARG A 32 3.73 -9.01 2.97
C ARG A 32 5.20 -9.06 3.41
N ASP A 33 6.12 -8.92 2.46
CA ASP A 33 7.56 -9.00 2.69
C ASP A 33 8.10 -7.60 3.02
N LEU A 34 8.11 -7.26 4.31
CA LEU A 34 8.48 -5.92 4.80
C LEU A 34 9.91 -5.54 4.45
N ASP A 35 10.86 -6.48 4.55
CA ASP A 35 12.27 -6.23 4.22
C ASP A 35 12.44 -5.92 2.73
N ALA A 36 11.74 -6.66 1.86
CA ALA A 36 11.75 -6.38 0.42
C ALA A 36 11.05 -5.07 0.08
N ILE A 37 9.96 -4.72 0.76
CA ILE A 37 9.25 -3.44 0.58
C ILE A 37 10.20 -2.28 0.88
N ASP A 38 10.89 -2.30 2.02
CA ASP A 38 11.81 -1.24 2.42
C ASP A 38 13.01 -1.13 1.47
N ALA A 39 13.62 -2.26 1.13
CA ALA A 39 14.74 -2.30 0.20
C ALA A 39 14.37 -1.76 -1.20
N LEU A 40 13.19 -2.12 -1.71
CA LEU A 40 12.71 -1.63 -3.00
C LEU A 40 12.30 -0.16 -2.93
N HIS A 41 11.71 0.30 -1.83
CA HIS A 41 11.37 1.71 -1.62
C HIS A 41 12.62 2.59 -1.68
N ILE A 42 13.68 2.22 -0.96
CA ILE A 42 14.97 2.95 -0.97
C ILE A 42 15.54 3.02 -2.39
N ARG A 43 15.43 1.93 -3.17
CA ARG A 43 15.91 1.88 -4.56
C ARG A 43 15.05 2.71 -5.53
N LEU A 44 13.74 2.82 -5.25
CA LEU A 44 12.79 3.59 -6.06
C LEU A 44 12.91 5.10 -5.83
N GLN A 45 13.18 5.52 -4.60
CA GLN A 45 13.15 6.93 -4.18
C GLN A 45 13.94 7.88 -5.10
N PRO A 46 15.18 7.58 -5.55
CA PRO A 46 15.92 8.46 -6.45
C PRO A 46 15.26 8.59 -7.83
N THR A 47 14.66 7.52 -8.32
CA THR A 47 13.97 7.50 -9.62
C THR A 47 12.67 8.29 -9.57
N LEU A 48 11.90 8.17 -8.48
CA LEU A 48 10.70 8.96 -8.26
C LEU A 48 11.01 10.46 -8.17
N HIS A 49 12.07 10.85 -7.46
CA HIS A 49 12.51 12.25 -7.41
C HIS A 49 12.89 12.80 -8.79
N ARG A 50 13.57 12.01 -9.63
CA ARG A 50 13.89 12.42 -11.00
C ARG A 50 12.64 12.57 -11.86
N LEU A 51 11.68 11.66 -11.74
CA LEU A 51 10.40 11.72 -12.44
C LEU A 51 9.59 12.96 -12.03
N GLU A 52 9.52 13.27 -10.74
CA GLU A 52 8.83 14.45 -10.23
C GLU A 52 9.46 15.74 -10.73
N ARG A 53 10.80 15.83 -10.70
CA ARG A 53 11.52 16.97 -11.27
C ARG A 53 11.24 17.14 -12.76
N LEU A 54 11.32 16.07 -13.54
CA LEU A 54 11.02 16.09 -14.98
C LEU A 54 9.56 16.48 -15.25
N ARG A 55 8.61 16.04 -14.41
CA ARG A 55 7.21 16.45 -14.50
C ARG A 55 7.05 17.95 -14.32
N SER A 56 7.68 18.53 -13.29
CA SER A 56 7.64 19.98 -13.06
C SER A 56 8.28 20.76 -14.22
N GLU A 57 9.42 20.28 -14.73
CA GLU A 57 10.07 20.88 -15.90
C GLU A 57 9.21 20.79 -17.19
N LEU A 58 8.34 19.79 -17.31
CA LEU A 58 7.42 19.64 -18.44
C LEU A 58 6.19 20.54 -18.33
N ALA A 59 5.69 20.79 -17.10
CA ALA A 59 4.52 21.63 -16.85
C ALA A 59 4.73 23.09 -17.27
N ASP A 60 5.97 23.59 -17.18
CA ASP A 60 6.32 24.97 -17.54
C ASP A 60 6.50 25.20 -19.05
N SER A 61 6.23 24.21 -19.89
CA SER A 61 6.57 24.22 -21.30
C SER A 61 5.33 24.25 -22.20
N SER A 62 5.14 25.34 -22.96
CA SER A 62 4.05 25.51 -23.95
C SER A 62 4.40 24.96 -25.35
N GLU A 63 5.43 24.12 -25.46
CA GLU A 63 5.90 23.59 -26.74
C GLU A 63 5.12 22.34 -27.12
N MET A 64 4.67 22.26 -28.38
CA MET A 64 3.94 21.10 -28.89
C MET A 64 4.89 19.91 -29.08
N SER A 65 4.61 18.82 -28.38
CA SER A 65 5.37 17.57 -28.48
C SER A 65 5.03 16.81 -29.76
N ASP A 66 5.93 15.97 -30.24
CA ASP A 66 5.61 15.03 -31.32
C ASP A 66 4.55 14.02 -30.84
N SER A 67 3.54 13.73 -31.67
CA SER A 67 2.40 12.87 -31.34
C SER A 67 2.85 11.48 -30.90
N THR A 68 3.91 10.95 -31.50
CA THR A 68 4.46 9.63 -31.15
C THR A 68 5.06 9.60 -29.75
N THR A 69 5.80 10.65 -29.38
CA THR A 69 6.47 10.76 -28.08
C THR A 69 5.43 11.00 -26.98
N LEU A 70 4.41 11.82 -27.27
CA LEU A 70 3.29 12.04 -26.36
C LEU A 70 2.54 10.74 -26.07
N GLN A 71 2.26 9.92 -27.09
CA GLN A 71 1.57 8.64 -26.91
C GLN A 71 2.38 7.67 -26.04
N GLN A 72 3.68 7.56 -26.27
CA GLN A 72 4.56 6.74 -25.42
C GLN A 72 4.59 7.23 -23.96
N ALA A 73 4.56 8.54 -23.74
CA ALA A 73 4.48 9.10 -22.39
C ALA A 73 3.17 8.73 -21.71
N LEU A 74 2.04 8.81 -22.42
CA LEU A 74 0.74 8.42 -21.89
C LEU A 74 0.67 6.93 -21.55
N GLU A 75 1.26 6.06 -22.38
CA GLU A 75 1.34 4.62 -22.10
C GLU A 75 2.12 4.32 -20.83
N VAL A 76 3.28 4.97 -20.65
CA VAL A 76 4.10 4.82 -19.44
C VAL A 76 3.38 5.37 -18.22
N ALA A 77 2.72 6.53 -18.34
CA ALA A 77 1.94 7.11 -17.24
C ALA A 77 0.82 6.17 -16.80
N ARG A 78 0.09 5.59 -17.75
CA ARG A 78 -1.00 4.65 -17.49
C ARG A 78 -0.49 3.39 -16.80
N ALA A 79 0.61 2.81 -17.26
CA ALA A 79 1.20 1.62 -16.64
C ALA A 79 1.63 1.88 -15.18
N ILE A 80 2.20 3.07 -14.90
CA ILE A 80 2.55 3.48 -13.54
C ILE A 80 1.29 3.62 -12.68
N ASP A 81 0.25 4.28 -13.21
CA ASP A 81 -1.02 4.52 -12.50
C ASP A 81 -1.73 3.21 -12.13
N GLU A 82 -1.78 2.25 -13.07
CA GLU A 82 -2.34 0.92 -12.82
C GLU A 82 -1.62 0.17 -11.68
N ILE A 83 -0.29 0.28 -11.59
CA ILE A 83 0.48 -0.32 -10.49
C ILE A 83 0.18 0.38 -9.16
N ILE A 84 0.13 1.71 -9.16
CA ILE A 84 -0.14 2.50 -7.94
C ILE A 84 -1.55 2.21 -7.43
N GLN A 85 -2.55 2.18 -8.30
CA GLN A 85 -3.92 1.85 -7.93
C GLN A 85 -4.01 0.45 -7.33
N SER A 86 -3.36 -0.54 -7.96
CA SER A 86 -3.31 -1.90 -7.43
C SER A 86 -2.62 -1.96 -6.05
N ALA A 87 -1.52 -1.24 -5.86
CA ALA A 87 -0.83 -1.17 -4.57
C ALA A 87 -1.70 -0.50 -3.50
N TYR A 88 -2.42 0.56 -3.85
CA TYR A 88 -3.36 1.24 -2.97
C TYR A 88 -4.46 0.29 -2.46
N ASP A 89 -5.07 -0.47 -3.36
CA ASP A 89 -6.12 -1.44 -3.01
C ASP A 89 -5.58 -2.54 -2.07
N ILE A 90 -4.35 -3.02 -2.29
CA ILE A 90 -3.70 -3.99 -1.40
C ILE A 90 -3.53 -3.39 0.00
N ILE A 91 -3.00 -2.17 0.10
CA ILE A 91 -2.74 -1.51 1.38
C ILE A 91 -4.06 -1.27 2.14
N LEU A 92 -5.12 -0.81 1.46
CA LEU A 92 -6.43 -0.64 2.09
C LEU A 92 -6.96 -1.95 2.67
N ASN A 93 -6.90 -3.04 1.90
CA ASN A 93 -7.36 -4.34 2.38
C ASN A 93 -6.59 -4.83 3.61
N GLU A 94 -5.27 -4.60 3.65
CA GLU A 94 -4.45 -4.96 4.82
C GLU A 94 -4.79 -4.12 6.06
N LEU A 95 -5.09 -2.82 5.88
CA LEU A 95 -5.55 -1.97 6.97
C LEU A 95 -6.91 -2.44 7.51
N ASP A 96 -7.86 -2.76 6.64
CA ASP A 96 -9.17 -3.27 7.04
C ASP A 96 -9.07 -4.61 7.76
N TYR A 97 -8.22 -5.52 7.27
CA TYR A 97 -7.93 -6.78 7.95
C TYR A 97 -7.34 -6.55 9.35
N THR A 98 -6.38 -5.64 9.47
CA THR A 98 -5.75 -5.29 10.74
C THR A 98 -6.77 -4.71 11.72
N HIS A 99 -7.65 -3.81 11.26
CA HIS A 99 -8.73 -3.25 12.08
C HIS A 99 -9.70 -4.34 12.55
N ALA A 100 -10.11 -5.25 11.67
CA ALA A 100 -11.00 -6.36 12.03
C ALA A 100 -10.37 -7.27 13.09
N LEU A 101 -9.08 -7.60 12.94
CA LEU A 101 -8.34 -8.41 13.90
C LEU A 101 -8.25 -7.73 15.27
N ILE A 102 -7.95 -6.43 15.31
CA ILE A 102 -7.93 -5.65 16.56
C ILE A 102 -9.30 -5.65 17.24
N ALA A 103 -10.38 -5.48 16.48
CA ALA A 103 -11.74 -5.54 17.03
C ALA A 103 -12.05 -6.92 17.64
N MET A 104 -11.65 -8.01 16.96
CA MET A 104 -11.80 -9.37 17.48
C MET A 104 -10.99 -9.60 18.76
N LEU A 105 -9.72 -9.18 18.78
CA LEU A 105 -8.86 -9.29 19.95
C LEU A 105 -9.39 -8.47 21.13
N THR A 106 -9.91 -7.28 20.86
CA THR A 106 -10.51 -6.40 21.88
C THR A 106 -11.73 -7.06 22.51
N ARG A 107 -12.62 -7.64 21.69
CA ARG A 107 -13.78 -8.40 22.17
C ARG A 107 -13.36 -9.66 22.94
N ALA A 108 -12.35 -10.39 22.46
CA ALA A 108 -11.83 -11.57 23.16
C ALA A 108 -11.16 -11.22 24.50
N ALA A 109 -10.62 -10.00 24.63
CA ALA A 109 -10.04 -9.49 25.86
C ALA A 109 -11.10 -8.94 26.86
N GLU A 110 -12.39 -8.96 26.51
CA GLU A 110 -13.44 -8.59 27.45
C GLU A 110 -13.42 -9.50 28.69
N PRO A 111 -13.47 -8.94 29.91
CA PRO A 111 -13.30 -9.69 31.16
C PRO A 111 -14.40 -10.75 31.39
N GLU A 112 -15.53 -10.64 30.69
CA GLU A 112 -16.61 -11.62 30.68
C GLU A 112 -16.16 -13.00 30.13
N HIS A 113 -15.12 -13.02 29.27
CA HIS A 113 -14.54 -14.25 28.71
C HIS A 113 -13.40 -14.86 29.56
N TYR A 114 -12.92 -14.15 30.58
CA TYR A 114 -11.94 -14.62 31.57
C TYR A 114 -12.56 -14.78 32.97
N ALA A 115 -13.88 -14.91 33.07
CA ALA A 115 -14.52 -15.26 34.33
C ALA A 115 -13.94 -16.60 34.81
N PRO A 116 -13.31 -16.66 36.00
CA PRO A 116 -12.76 -17.91 36.49
C PRO A 116 -13.92 -18.89 36.63
N LEU A 117 -13.79 -20.06 36.00
CA LEU A 117 -14.66 -21.23 36.20
C LEU A 117 -14.68 -21.73 37.67
N ASN A 118 -14.15 -20.98 38.62
CA ASN A 118 -14.06 -21.31 40.03
C ASN A 118 -14.37 -20.08 40.90
N ALA A 119 -15.64 -19.87 41.18
CA ALA A 119 -16.03 -19.39 42.50
C ALA A 119 -16.67 -20.59 43.22
N PRO A 120 -16.04 -21.18 44.26
CA PRO A 120 -16.74 -22.15 45.07
C PRO A 120 -17.83 -21.39 45.81
N ARG A 121 -19.09 -21.61 45.43
CA ARG A 121 -20.24 -21.16 46.23
C ARG A 121 -20.25 -21.96 47.54
N ALA A 122 -19.50 -21.48 48.52
CA ALA A 122 -19.80 -21.75 49.91
C ALA A 122 -21.01 -20.88 50.29
N ALA A 123 -22.21 -21.44 50.24
CA ALA A 123 -23.34 -21.04 51.09
C ALA A 123 -24.49 -22.03 50.97
N SER A 124 -24.72 -22.73 52.08
CA SER A 124 -25.86 -23.54 52.47
C SER A 124 -27.21 -23.25 51.79
N THR A 125 -27.84 -24.31 51.29
CA THR A 125 -29.30 -24.44 51.33
C THR A 125 -29.62 -25.79 51.96
N LEU A 126 -30.01 -25.75 53.23
CA LEU A 126 -30.71 -26.83 53.91
C LEU A 126 -32.04 -27.07 53.18
N LEU A 127 -32.21 -28.24 52.57
CA LEU A 127 -33.49 -28.73 52.06
C LEU A 127 -33.86 -29.97 52.88
N ASN A 128 -34.54 -29.73 54.00
CA ASN A 128 -35.46 -30.70 54.59
C ASN A 128 -36.80 -30.55 53.85
N MET A 129 -37.34 -31.67 53.32
CA MET A 129 -38.75 -32.02 53.06
C MET A 129 -38.84 -32.94 51.82
N GLU A 130 -39.44 -34.15 51.78
CA GLU A 130 -40.12 -35.03 52.76
C GLU A 130 -40.10 -36.49 52.22
N VAL A 131 -40.33 -37.45 53.13
CA VAL A 131 -41.04 -38.72 52.87
C VAL A 131 -42.44 -38.56 53.45
#